data_AF-A0A2S8BD69-F1
#
_entry.id   AF-A0A2S8BD69-F1
#
_cell.length_a   1.000
_cell.length_b   1.000
_cell.length_c   1.000
_cell.angle_alpha   90.00
_cell.angle_beta   90.00
_cell.angle_gamma   90.00
#
_symmetry.space_group_name_H-M   'P 1'
#
loop_
_entity.id
_entity.type
_entity.pdbx_description
1 polymer ?
#
loop_
_entity_poly.entity_id
_entity_poly.type
_entity_poly.pdbx_seq_one_letter_code
_entity_poly.pdbx_strand_id
1 'polypeptide(L)'
;MDVDWPLPLLDLARFASDRGDAEHGLALLHRAEAPPDHPLVQLLQRYRIEPRGDLGRNEPCWCGSGRKYKKCHLGREELPLAERVAWLYTKAGHYMLLDAGWNESLMAVALERARYADPDESTADALAEAMTYPLVIDAVLFEGGAFAEFLATRGSLLPDDERALAEQWLQTDRSVFEIEQVNGASVRVRDVRTDDVHDVPQPDLGRRLKPGQLVCARVVPAGDAMAWLGGLEAVDPDDRDALIALLDSDPDAATLVAEMSG
;
A
#
# COMPACT_ATOMS: atom_id res chain seq x y z
N MET A 1 23.33 23.57 7.12
CA MET A 1 21.86 23.52 7.33
C MET A 1 21.65 23.16 8.78
N ASP A 2 20.84 23.94 9.48
CA ASP A 2 20.54 23.73 10.89
C ASP A 2 19.67 22.48 11.04
N VAL A 3 20.14 21.49 11.80
CA VAL A 3 19.56 20.14 11.90
C VAL A 3 18.45 20.05 12.95
N ASP A 4 18.11 21.17 13.59
CA ASP A 4 17.11 21.29 14.65
C ASP A 4 15.81 21.99 14.19
N TRP A 5 15.63 22.19 12.87
CA TRP A 5 14.36 22.65 12.32
C TRP A 5 13.37 21.48 12.14
N PRO A 6 12.09 21.59 12.55
CA PRO A 6 11.14 20.47 12.54
C PRO A 6 10.86 19.88 11.16
N LEU A 7 10.75 20.72 10.12
CA LEU A 7 10.41 20.28 8.76
C LEU A 7 11.48 19.36 8.14
N PRO A 8 12.79 19.70 8.15
CA PRO A 8 13.85 18.77 7.74
C PRO A 8 13.85 17.43 8.50
N LEU A 9 13.52 17.42 9.79
CA LEU A 9 13.48 16.18 10.57
C LEU A 9 12.32 15.27 10.16
N LEU A 10 11.17 15.84 9.82
CA LEU A 10 10.04 15.09 9.26
C LEU A 10 10.40 14.46 7.91
N ASP A 11 11.10 15.20 7.03
CA ASP A 11 11.55 14.67 5.74
C ASP A 11 12.58 13.55 5.91
N LEU A 12 13.55 13.73 6.82
CA LEU A 12 14.52 12.68 7.14
C LEU A 12 13.83 11.44 7.70
N ALA A 13 12.78 11.59 8.53
CA ALA A 13 12.01 10.47 9.06
C ALA A 13 11.28 9.70 7.95
N ARG A 14 10.77 10.41 6.93
CA ARG A 14 10.18 9.77 5.74
C ARG A 14 11.23 8.99 4.95
N PHE A 15 12.43 9.53 4.76
CA PHE A 15 13.51 8.77 4.09
C PHE A 15 14.03 7.61 4.92
N ALA A 16 13.97 7.68 6.25
CA ALA A 16 14.23 6.53 7.11
C ALA A 16 13.14 5.46 6.92
N SER A 17 11.87 5.87 6.86
CA SER A 17 10.76 5.00 6.49
C SER A 17 10.98 4.34 5.13
N ASP A 18 11.35 5.09 4.09
CA ASP A 18 11.65 4.55 2.75
C ASP A 18 12.69 3.43 2.83
N ARG A 19 13.74 3.61 3.64
CA ARG A 19 14.81 2.61 3.87
C ARG A 19 14.40 1.40 4.70
N GLY A 20 13.16 1.34 5.19
CA GLY A 20 12.73 0.28 6.12
C GLY A 20 13.28 0.47 7.54
N ASP A 21 13.81 1.65 7.89
CA ASP A 21 14.42 1.93 9.18
C ASP A 21 13.42 2.62 10.12
N ALA A 22 12.53 1.82 10.70
CA ALA A 22 11.50 2.30 11.62
C ALA A 22 12.09 2.93 12.89
N GLU A 23 13.17 2.36 13.44
CA GLU A 23 13.80 2.86 14.66
C GLU A 23 14.41 4.25 14.44
N HIS A 24 15.15 4.44 13.33
CA HIS A 24 15.72 5.74 13.01
C HIS A 24 14.65 6.78 12.70
N GLY A 25 13.60 6.40 11.96
CA GLY A 25 12.47 7.28 11.67
C GLY A 25 11.75 7.73 12.95
N LEU A 26 11.51 6.83 13.90
CA LEU A 26 10.92 7.17 15.21
C LEU A 26 11.82 8.11 16.02
N ALA A 27 13.13 7.88 16.01
CA ALA A 27 14.08 8.76 16.70
C ALA A 27 14.08 10.19 16.12
N LEU A 28 13.97 10.32 14.79
CA LEU A 28 13.85 11.61 14.11
C LEU A 28 12.51 12.30 14.42
N LEU A 29 11.40 11.55 14.41
CA LEU A 29 10.07 12.07 14.76
C LEU A 29 10.00 12.56 16.20
N HIS A 30 10.61 11.82 17.13
CA HIS A 30 10.73 12.25 18.52
C HIS A 30 11.51 13.58 18.66
N ARG A 31 12.63 13.72 17.92
CA ARG A 31 13.39 14.98 17.88
C ARG A 31 12.64 16.13 17.22
N ALA A 32 11.75 15.83 16.27
CA ALA A 32 10.88 16.80 15.63
C ALA A 32 9.67 17.18 16.50
N GLU A 33 9.55 16.61 17.70
CA GLU A 33 8.39 16.77 18.60
C GLU A 33 7.06 16.36 17.93
N ALA A 34 7.10 15.38 17.01
CA ALA A 34 5.90 14.85 16.38
C ALA A 34 4.99 14.19 17.44
N PRO A 35 3.69 14.49 17.44
CA PRO A 35 2.79 13.94 18.46
C PRO A 35 2.58 12.43 18.25
N PRO A 36 2.20 11.68 19.30
CA PRO A 36 2.03 10.23 19.21
C PRO A 36 0.99 9.77 18.17
N ASP A 37 -0.01 10.61 17.89
CA ASP A 37 -1.05 10.36 16.90
C ASP A 37 -0.66 10.74 15.48
N HIS A 38 0.54 11.30 15.27
CA HIS A 38 1.05 11.60 13.94
C HIS A 38 1.07 10.33 13.06
N PRO A 39 0.53 10.35 11.83
CA PRO A 39 0.39 9.14 11.00
C PRO A 39 1.70 8.37 10.81
N LEU A 40 2.80 9.07 10.56
CA LEU A 40 4.12 8.44 10.41
C LEU A 40 4.64 7.83 11.72
N VAL A 41 4.28 8.37 12.89
CA VAL A 41 4.65 7.78 14.19
C VAL A 41 3.90 6.45 14.37
N GLN A 42 2.59 6.43 14.15
CA GLN A 42 1.78 5.22 14.25
C GLN A 42 2.24 4.13 13.26
N LEU A 43 2.54 4.53 12.01
CA LEU A 43 3.05 3.64 10.98
C LEU A 43 4.37 2.99 11.42
N LEU A 44 5.36 3.79 11.81
CA LEU A 44 6.68 3.25 12.16
C LEU A 44 6.64 2.44 13.46
N GLN A 45 5.76 2.77 14.42
CA GLN A 45 5.53 1.94 15.60
C GLN A 45 5.02 0.55 15.24
N ARG A 46 4.11 0.45 14.27
CA ARG A 46 3.57 -0.85 13.80
C ARG A 46 4.65 -1.74 13.19
N TYR A 47 5.62 -1.17 12.50
CA TYR A 47 6.71 -1.90 11.83
C TYR A 47 8.02 -1.91 12.64
N ARG A 48 8.00 -1.40 13.87
CA ARG A 48 9.15 -1.44 14.77
C ARG A 48 9.36 -2.88 15.23
N ILE A 49 10.55 -3.41 14.98
CA ILE A 49 10.90 -4.75 15.44
C ILE A 49 11.45 -4.67 16.85
N GLU A 50 10.79 -5.35 17.78
CA GLU A 50 11.33 -5.52 19.12
C GLU A 50 12.41 -6.61 19.12
N PRO A 51 13.58 -6.35 19.73
CA PRO A 51 14.57 -7.38 19.95
C PRO A 51 13.96 -8.57 20.69
N ARG A 52 14.33 -9.78 20.27
CA ARG A 52 13.98 -11.02 20.97
C ARG A 52 14.35 -10.94 22.45
N GLY A 53 13.33 -10.87 23.32
CA GLY A 53 13.50 -10.85 24.78
C GLY A 53 13.88 -12.21 25.36
N ASP A 54 13.63 -13.29 24.61
CA ASP A 54 13.95 -14.67 24.98
C ASP A 54 15.42 -15.06 24.71
N LEU A 55 16.20 -14.19 24.04
CA LEU A 55 17.60 -14.45 23.68
C LEU A 55 18.53 -13.39 24.28
N GLY A 56 19.44 -13.83 25.15
CA GLY A 56 20.42 -12.96 25.77
C GLY A 56 21.40 -12.38 24.74
N ARG A 57 21.72 -11.08 24.84
CA ARG A 57 22.61 -10.36 23.90
C ARG A 57 23.95 -11.07 23.58
N ASN A 58 24.48 -11.87 24.51
CA ASN A 58 25.75 -12.58 24.35
C ASN A 58 25.60 -14.06 23.97
N GLU A 59 24.38 -14.60 23.89
CA GLU A 59 24.09 -15.99 23.54
C GLU A 59 24.31 -16.25 22.04
N PRO A 60 24.52 -17.51 21.62
CA PRO A 60 24.56 -17.87 20.20
C PRO A 60 23.30 -17.39 19.47
N CYS A 61 23.47 -16.80 18.31
CA CYS A 61 22.36 -16.28 17.53
C CYS A 61 21.47 -17.42 17.02
N TRP A 62 20.15 -17.21 17.05
CA TRP A 62 19.14 -18.15 16.58
C TRP A 62 19.30 -18.60 15.11
N CYS A 63 19.94 -17.79 14.27
CA CYS A 63 20.21 -18.11 12.86
C CYS A 63 21.21 -19.25 12.63
N GLY A 64 21.81 -19.82 13.68
CA GLY A 64 22.76 -20.94 13.55
C GLY A 64 24.17 -20.53 13.09
N SER A 65 24.47 -19.24 12.96
CA SER A 65 25.79 -18.76 12.51
C SER A 65 26.94 -18.99 13.51
N GLY A 66 26.64 -19.41 14.74
CA GLY A 66 27.61 -19.53 15.84
C GLY A 66 28.10 -18.18 16.41
N ARG A 67 27.69 -17.04 15.83
CA ARG A 67 28.03 -15.70 16.33
C ARG A 67 27.14 -15.33 17.52
N LYS A 68 27.63 -14.44 18.39
CA LYS A 68 26.80 -13.84 19.47
C LYS A 68 25.66 -13.04 18.85
N TYR A 69 24.46 -13.11 19.44
CA TYR A 69 23.26 -12.41 18.97
C TYR A 69 23.50 -10.92 18.72
N LYS A 70 24.15 -10.21 19.65
CA LYS A 70 24.53 -8.78 19.50
C LYS A 70 25.43 -8.45 18.32
N LYS A 71 26.16 -9.43 17.80
CA LYS A 71 27.08 -9.27 16.65
C LYS A 71 26.49 -9.84 15.36
N CYS A 72 25.27 -10.37 15.42
CA CYS A 72 24.63 -11.07 14.32
C CYS A 72 23.32 -10.37 13.95
N HIS A 73 22.22 -10.69 14.63
CA HIS A 73 20.89 -10.19 14.25
C HIS A 73 20.34 -9.11 15.15
N LEU A 74 20.86 -8.90 16.38
CA LEU A 74 20.32 -7.86 17.27
C LEU A 74 20.38 -6.48 16.61
N GLY A 75 19.21 -5.89 16.34
CA GLY A 75 19.06 -4.61 15.64
C GLY A 75 19.26 -4.70 14.13
N ARG A 76 19.15 -5.92 13.57
CA ARG A 76 19.18 -6.27 12.14
C ARG A 76 18.13 -7.33 11.81
N GLU A 77 17.18 -7.52 12.71
CA GLU A 77 15.97 -8.26 12.38
C GLU A 77 15.20 -7.48 11.33
N GLU A 78 14.54 -8.20 10.42
CA GLU A 78 13.66 -7.63 9.42
C GLU A 78 12.32 -8.38 9.48
N LEU A 79 11.23 -7.66 9.26
CA LEU A 79 9.92 -8.29 9.12
C LEU A 79 9.88 -9.06 7.79
N PRO A 80 9.18 -10.20 7.73
CA PRO A 80 8.92 -10.89 6.47
C PRO A 80 8.39 -9.92 5.41
N LEU A 81 8.79 -10.11 4.15
CA LEU A 81 8.40 -9.20 3.06
C LEU A 81 6.88 -9.07 2.93
N ALA A 82 6.14 -10.18 3.13
CA ALA A 82 4.67 -10.19 3.16
C ALA A 82 4.09 -9.21 4.20
N GLU A 83 4.72 -9.08 5.37
CA GLU A 83 4.28 -8.17 6.43
C GLU A 83 4.60 -6.70 6.09
N ARG A 84 5.58 -6.44 5.22
CA ARG A 84 6.00 -5.08 4.81
C ARG A 84 5.23 -4.54 3.61
N VAL A 85 4.40 -5.33 2.93
CA VAL A 85 3.63 -4.92 1.75
C VAL A 85 2.82 -3.65 1.98
N ALA A 86 2.05 -3.60 3.07
CA ALA A 86 1.25 -2.42 3.39
C ALA A 86 2.13 -1.19 3.70
N TRP A 87 3.32 -1.39 4.29
CA TRP A 87 4.28 -0.30 4.48
C TRP A 87 4.81 0.21 3.15
N LEU A 88 5.21 -0.67 2.24
CA LEU A 88 5.69 -0.31 0.90
C LEU A 88 4.65 0.51 0.12
N TYR A 89 3.38 0.07 0.12
CA TYR A 89 2.29 0.83 -0.46
C TYR A 89 2.12 2.22 0.20
N THR A 90 2.23 2.29 1.52
CA THR A 90 2.15 3.55 2.27
C THR A 90 3.29 4.51 1.93
N LYS A 91 4.51 4.01 1.66
CA LYS A 91 5.64 4.85 1.19
C LYS A 91 5.30 5.54 -0.14
N ALA A 92 4.73 4.80 -1.09
CA ALA A 92 4.30 5.35 -2.37
C ALA A 92 3.18 6.39 -2.19
N GLY A 93 2.18 6.10 -1.36
CA GLY A 93 1.11 7.06 -1.02
C GLY A 93 1.65 8.34 -0.37
N HIS A 94 2.60 8.23 0.56
CA HIS A 94 3.25 9.41 1.17
C HIS A 94 4.07 10.23 0.17
N TYR A 95 4.73 9.59 -0.80
CA TYR A 95 5.42 10.28 -1.89
C TYR A 95 4.43 11.09 -2.74
N MET A 96 3.36 10.44 -3.18
CA MET A 96 2.29 11.04 -3.98
C MET A 96 1.66 12.25 -3.28
N LEU A 97 1.35 12.15 -1.99
CA LEU A 97 0.71 13.22 -1.22
C LEU A 97 1.61 14.45 -0.99
N LEU A 98 2.93 14.28 -1.03
CA LEU A 98 3.88 15.37 -0.82
C LEU A 98 4.26 16.09 -2.10
N ASP A 99 4.23 15.39 -3.22
CA ASP A 99 4.50 16.00 -4.51
C ASP A 99 3.29 16.83 -4.94
N ALA A 100 3.52 18.10 -5.28
CA ALA A 100 2.43 19.02 -5.60
C ALA A 100 1.67 18.59 -6.87
N GLY A 101 2.36 18.01 -7.86
CA GLY A 101 1.73 17.58 -9.11
C GLY A 101 0.85 16.35 -8.92
N TRP A 102 1.32 15.39 -8.11
CA TRP A 102 0.51 14.22 -7.79
C TRP A 102 -0.65 14.52 -6.86
N ASN A 103 -0.49 15.45 -5.92
CA ASN A 103 -1.59 15.89 -5.06
C ASN A 103 -2.71 16.62 -5.85
N GLU A 104 -2.35 17.40 -6.88
CA GLU A 104 -3.35 17.97 -7.80
C GLU A 104 -4.08 16.89 -8.60
N SER A 105 -3.35 15.86 -9.06
CA SER A 105 -3.94 14.70 -9.75
C SER A 105 -4.88 13.92 -8.83
N LEU A 106 -4.49 13.69 -7.57
CA LEU A 106 -5.33 13.07 -6.55
C LEU A 106 -6.62 13.85 -6.34
N MET A 107 -6.53 15.17 -6.23
CA MET A 107 -7.70 16.04 -6.10
C MET A 107 -8.65 15.90 -7.29
N ALA A 108 -8.12 15.90 -8.51
CA ALA A 108 -8.92 15.76 -9.72
C ALA A 108 -9.67 14.41 -9.78
N VAL A 109 -8.98 13.31 -9.45
CA VAL A 109 -9.59 11.97 -9.42
C VAL A 109 -10.59 11.83 -8.27
N ALA A 110 -10.30 12.41 -7.10
CA ALA A 110 -11.21 12.42 -5.96
C ALA A 110 -12.51 13.17 -6.27
N LEU A 111 -12.45 14.23 -7.07
CA LEU A 111 -13.65 14.94 -7.52
C LEU A 111 -14.57 14.05 -8.35
N GLU A 112 -14.04 13.17 -9.21
CA GLU A 112 -14.85 12.21 -9.97
C GLU A 112 -15.57 11.23 -9.04
N ARG A 113 -14.91 10.74 -7.99
CA ARG A 113 -15.56 9.91 -6.96
C ARG A 113 -16.65 10.67 -6.21
N ALA A 114 -16.36 11.90 -5.79
CA ALA A 114 -17.25 12.72 -4.97
C ALA A 114 -18.56 13.13 -5.70
N ARG A 115 -18.61 13.06 -7.04
CA ARG A 115 -19.86 13.30 -7.81
C ARG A 115 -20.98 12.32 -7.47
N TYR A 116 -20.62 11.16 -6.93
CA TYR A 116 -21.53 10.06 -6.62
C TYR A 116 -21.76 9.89 -5.11
N ALA A 117 -21.28 10.84 -4.31
CA ALA A 117 -21.54 10.88 -2.88
C ALA A 117 -23.04 11.13 -2.58
N ASP A 118 -23.44 10.91 -1.33
CA ASP A 118 -24.81 11.15 -0.90
C ASP A 118 -25.19 12.62 -1.15
N PRO A 119 -26.33 12.92 -1.82
CA PRO A 119 -26.77 14.29 -2.04
C PRO A 119 -26.93 15.15 -0.78
N ASP A 120 -27.12 14.52 0.38
CA ASP A 120 -27.24 15.19 1.68
C ASP A 120 -25.86 15.51 2.31
N GLU A 121 -24.77 14.96 1.78
CA GLU A 121 -23.40 15.23 2.22
C GLU A 121 -22.88 16.58 1.68
N SER A 122 -22.09 17.28 2.49
CA SER A 122 -21.47 18.51 2.02
C SER A 122 -20.39 18.20 0.99
N THR A 123 -20.23 19.06 -0.03
CA THR A 123 -19.18 18.88 -1.05
C THR A 123 -17.77 18.77 -0.45
N ALA A 124 -17.52 19.45 0.68
CA ALA A 124 -16.23 19.40 1.35
C ALA A 124 -15.99 18.04 2.02
N ASP A 125 -17.02 17.46 2.65
CA ASP A 125 -16.92 16.17 3.32
C ASP A 125 -16.80 15.03 2.30
N ALA A 126 -17.64 15.04 1.27
CA ALA A 126 -17.59 14.06 0.17
C ALA A 126 -16.21 14.04 -0.51
N LEU A 127 -15.62 15.22 -0.73
CA LEU A 127 -14.28 15.33 -1.29
C LEU A 127 -13.20 14.83 -0.32
N ALA A 128 -13.30 15.16 0.97
CA ALA A 128 -12.36 14.69 1.99
C ALA A 128 -12.40 13.15 2.12
N GLU A 129 -13.58 12.54 2.07
CA GLU A 129 -13.73 11.08 2.02
C GLU A 129 -13.08 10.51 0.76
N ALA A 130 -13.43 11.05 -0.41
CA ALA A 130 -12.90 10.61 -1.70
C ALA A 130 -11.37 10.68 -1.78
N MET A 131 -10.73 11.71 -1.21
CA MET A 131 -9.26 11.84 -1.17
C MET A 131 -8.57 10.70 -0.40
N THR A 132 -9.27 10.06 0.53
CA THR A 132 -8.76 8.93 1.31
C THR A 132 -9.26 7.58 0.81
N TYR A 133 -10.09 7.58 -0.25
CA TYR A 133 -10.74 6.39 -0.74
C TYR A 133 -9.74 5.45 -1.42
N PRO A 134 -9.70 4.15 -1.06
CA PRO A 134 -8.66 3.24 -1.55
C PRO A 134 -8.56 3.14 -3.07
N LEU A 135 -9.69 3.11 -3.80
CA LEU A 135 -9.70 3.11 -5.26
C LEU A 135 -9.08 4.39 -5.84
N VAL A 136 -9.36 5.55 -5.26
CA VAL A 136 -8.85 6.85 -5.74
C VAL A 136 -7.34 6.92 -5.59
N ILE A 137 -6.81 6.54 -4.43
CA ILE A 137 -5.36 6.52 -4.18
C ILE A 137 -4.68 5.51 -5.11
N ASP A 138 -5.23 4.30 -5.24
CA ASP A 138 -4.63 3.25 -6.07
C ASP A 138 -4.65 3.62 -7.55
N ALA A 139 -5.73 4.24 -8.03
CA ALA A 139 -5.86 4.74 -9.40
C ALA A 139 -4.77 5.78 -9.74
N VAL A 140 -4.51 6.72 -8.85
CA VAL A 140 -3.45 7.73 -9.06
C VAL A 140 -2.06 7.10 -9.01
N LEU A 141 -1.86 6.14 -8.11
CA LEU A 141 -0.60 5.41 -8.01
C LEU A 141 -0.26 4.63 -9.28
N PHE A 142 -1.20 3.83 -9.80
CA PHE A 142 -0.90 2.91 -10.89
C PHE A 142 -1.33 3.44 -12.26
N GLU A 143 -2.62 3.71 -12.45
CA GLU A 143 -3.16 4.24 -13.71
C GLU A 143 -2.68 5.69 -13.97
N GLY A 144 -2.47 6.47 -12.91
CA GLY A 144 -1.90 7.81 -12.99
C GLY A 144 -0.37 7.84 -13.14
N GLY A 145 0.33 6.77 -12.75
CA GLY A 145 1.79 6.64 -12.89
C GLY A 145 2.62 7.14 -11.69
N ALA A 146 1.99 7.58 -10.60
CA ALA A 146 2.72 8.10 -9.43
C ALA A 146 3.61 7.03 -8.75
N PHE A 147 3.21 5.76 -8.81
CA PHE A 147 4.00 4.64 -8.27
C PHE A 147 5.27 4.39 -9.10
N ALA A 148 5.19 4.53 -10.42
CA ALA A 148 6.36 4.42 -11.29
C ALA A 148 7.36 5.54 -11.02
N GLU A 149 6.88 6.77 -10.83
CA GLU A 149 7.73 7.89 -10.46
C GLU A 149 8.31 7.75 -9.05
N PHE A 150 7.52 7.30 -8.07
CA PHE A 150 8.01 6.96 -6.74
C PHE A 150 9.17 5.98 -6.82
N LEU A 151 9.03 4.90 -7.60
CA LEU A 151 10.10 3.91 -7.74
C LEU A 151 11.33 4.47 -8.45
N ALA A 152 11.16 5.31 -9.48
CA ALA A 152 12.26 5.96 -10.17
C ALA A 152 13.04 6.92 -9.25
N THR A 153 12.34 7.68 -8.40
CA THR A 153 12.92 8.70 -7.52
C THR A 153 13.44 8.12 -6.21
N ARG A 154 12.69 7.21 -5.59
CA ARG A 154 12.92 6.68 -4.24
C ARG A 154 13.38 5.23 -4.21
N GLY A 155 13.31 4.49 -5.32
CA GLY A 155 13.64 3.07 -5.36
C GLY A 155 15.04 2.74 -4.83
N SER A 156 16.03 3.61 -5.08
CA SER A 156 17.40 3.44 -4.56
C SER A 156 17.54 3.55 -3.03
N LEU A 157 16.50 4.04 -2.35
CA LEU A 157 16.43 4.09 -0.89
C LEU A 157 15.79 2.83 -0.30
N LEU A 158 14.95 2.12 -1.06
CA LEU A 158 14.21 0.98 -0.55
C LEU A 158 15.15 -0.20 -0.22
N PRO A 159 14.79 -1.07 0.73
CA PRO A 159 15.37 -2.40 0.83
C PRO A 159 15.32 -3.12 -0.53
N ASP A 160 16.36 -3.89 -0.86
CA ASP A 160 16.50 -4.52 -2.19
C ASP A 160 15.31 -5.42 -2.55
N ASP A 161 14.73 -6.11 -1.55
CA ASP A 161 13.59 -6.99 -1.75
C ASP A 161 12.26 -6.23 -1.93
N GLU A 162 12.05 -5.13 -1.22
CA GLU A 162 10.94 -4.20 -1.44
C GLU A 162 11.03 -3.53 -2.81
N ARG A 163 12.23 -3.14 -3.24
CA ARG A 163 12.44 -2.58 -4.58
C ARG A 163 12.07 -3.60 -5.65
N ALA A 164 12.59 -4.82 -5.54
CA ALA A 164 12.27 -5.90 -6.47
C ALA A 164 10.77 -6.26 -6.47
N LEU A 165 10.10 -6.13 -5.33
CA LEU A 165 8.65 -6.33 -5.21
C LEU A 165 7.88 -5.20 -5.90
N ALA A 166 8.26 -3.94 -5.68
CA ALA A 166 7.66 -2.79 -6.34
C ALA A 166 7.82 -2.85 -7.87
N GLU A 167 8.97 -3.32 -8.36
CA GLU A 167 9.20 -3.56 -9.80
C GLU A 167 8.22 -4.61 -10.36
N GLN A 168 7.88 -5.65 -9.58
CA GLN A 168 6.85 -6.63 -9.98
C GLN A 168 5.45 -6.02 -9.98
N TRP A 169 5.12 -5.17 -9.00
CA TRP A 169 3.81 -4.51 -8.95
C TRP A 169 3.55 -3.62 -10.16
N LEU A 170 4.58 -2.98 -10.72
CA LEU A 170 4.49 -2.22 -11.97
C LEU A 170 4.19 -3.08 -13.21
N GLN A 171 4.28 -4.40 -13.10
CA GLN A 171 3.92 -5.34 -14.18
C GLN A 171 2.59 -6.04 -13.91
N THR A 172 1.86 -5.63 -12.86
CA THR A 172 0.57 -6.20 -12.50
C THR A 172 -0.51 -5.18 -12.76
N ASP A 173 -1.43 -5.51 -13.65
CA ASP A 173 -2.59 -4.67 -13.96
C ASP A 173 -3.74 -4.90 -12.98
N ARG A 174 -4.63 -3.91 -12.90
CA ARG A 174 -5.94 -4.08 -12.26
C ARG A 174 -6.76 -5.03 -13.11
N SER A 175 -7.53 -5.89 -12.47
CA SER A 175 -8.41 -6.82 -13.19
C SER A 175 -9.74 -7.01 -12.47
N VAL A 176 -10.65 -7.70 -13.15
CA VAL A 176 -11.90 -8.19 -12.59
C VAL A 176 -11.71 -9.64 -12.17
N PHE A 177 -12.04 -9.95 -10.93
CA PHE A 177 -11.86 -11.25 -10.33
C PHE A 177 -13.21 -11.84 -9.93
N GLU A 178 -13.45 -13.09 -10.31
CA GLU A 178 -14.52 -13.89 -9.72
C GLU A 178 -14.02 -14.55 -8.42
N ILE A 179 -14.80 -14.40 -7.36
CA ILE A 179 -14.59 -15.12 -6.11
C ILE A 179 -15.05 -16.57 -6.31
N GLU A 180 -14.13 -17.51 -6.46
CA GLU A 180 -14.51 -18.92 -6.64
C GLU A 180 -14.81 -19.60 -5.30
N GLN A 181 -13.96 -19.38 -4.29
CA GLN A 181 -14.04 -20.06 -2.99
C GLN A 181 -13.58 -19.15 -1.86
N VAL A 182 -14.19 -19.32 -0.68
CA VAL A 182 -13.81 -18.61 0.55
C VAL A 182 -13.41 -19.64 1.60
N ASN A 183 -12.13 -19.66 1.96
CA ASN A 183 -11.50 -20.67 2.80
C ASN A 183 -11.00 -20.05 4.11
N GLY A 184 -11.94 -19.64 4.96
CA GLY A 184 -11.63 -19.04 6.26
C GLY A 184 -10.81 -17.76 6.11
N ALA A 185 -9.49 -17.86 6.26
CA ALA A 185 -8.53 -16.76 6.18
C ALA A 185 -8.01 -16.45 4.76
N SER A 186 -8.41 -17.23 3.75
CA SER A 186 -8.01 -17.03 2.35
C SER A 186 -9.21 -17.08 1.41
N VAL A 187 -9.05 -16.50 0.23
CA VAL A 187 -10.04 -16.45 -0.83
C VAL A 187 -9.35 -16.87 -2.13
N ARG A 188 -9.95 -17.85 -2.81
CA ARG A 188 -9.52 -18.25 -4.14
C ARG A 188 -10.26 -17.42 -5.16
N VAL A 189 -9.51 -16.75 -6.02
CA VAL A 189 -10.06 -15.83 -7.02
C VAL A 189 -9.52 -16.17 -8.40
N ARG A 190 -10.38 -16.04 -9.41
CA ARG A 190 -10.02 -16.21 -10.81
C ARG A 190 -10.10 -14.88 -11.52
N ASP A 191 -9.01 -14.46 -12.14
CA ASP A 191 -8.97 -13.32 -13.04
C ASP A 191 -9.83 -13.65 -14.27
N VAL A 192 -10.87 -12.88 -14.55
CA VAL A 192 -11.78 -13.17 -15.67
C VAL A 192 -11.22 -12.72 -17.02
N ARG A 193 -10.16 -11.90 -17.04
CA ARG A 193 -9.46 -11.43 -18.25
C ARG A 193 -8.40 -12.45 -18.68
N THR A 194 -7.71 -13.08 -17.72
CA THR A 194 -6.57 -13.98 -18.00
C THR A 194 -6.83 -15.46 -17.70
N ASP A 195 -7.89 -15.78 -16.96
CA ASP A 195 -8.16 -17.10 -16.34
C ASP A 195 -7.12 -17.55 -15.31
N ASP A 196 -6.19 -16.67 -14.89
CA ASP A 196 -5.25 -16.95 -13.81
C ASP A 196 -5.99 -17.08 -12.47
N VAL A 197 -5.50 -18.00 -11.62
CA VAL A 197 -6.11 -18.30 -10.33
C VAL A 197 -5.13 -18.00 -9.21
N HIS A 198 -5.58 -17.22 -8.23
CA HIS A 198 -4.78 -16.80 -7.08
C HIS A 198 -5.46 -17.20 -5.77
N ASP A 199 -4.65 -17.60 -4.80
CA ASP A 199 -5.07 -17.69 -3.40
C ASP A 199 -4.55 -16.45 -2.68
N VAL A 200 -5.48 -15.62 -2.19
CA VAL A 200 -5.18 -14.32 -1.57
C VAL A 200 -5.74 -14.30 -0.15
N PRO A 201 -5.07 -13.67 0.84
CA PRO A 201 -5.64 -13.49 2.17
C PRO A 201 -7.02 -12.83 2.11
N GLN A 202 -7.92 -13.20 3.04
CA GLN A 202 -9.21 -12.53 3.16
C GLN A 202 -8.98 -11.05 3.52
N PRO A 203 -9.57 -10.10 2.77
CA PRO A 203 -9.35 -8.69 3.04
C PRO A 203 -9.98 -8.30 4.39
N ASP A 204 -9.25 -7.52 5.18
CA ASP A 204 -9.72 -6.97 6.45
C ASP A 204 -10.54 -5.69 6.22
N LEU A 205 -11.57 -5.79 5.37
CA LEU A 205 -12.42 -4.66 4.94
C LEU A 205 -13.81 -4.69 5.59
N GLY A 206 -13.99 -5.47 6.66
CA GLY A 206 -15.29 -5.65 7.34
C GLY A 206 -16.39 -6.34 6.50
N ARG A 207 -16.16 -6.53 5.18
CA ARG A 207 -17.09 -7.15 4.24
C ARG A 207 -16.63 -8.56 3.91
N ARG A 208 -17.49 -9.55 4.16
CA ARG A 208 -17.22 -10.94 3.75
C ARG A 208 -17.53 -11.13 2.27
N LEU A 209 -16.48 -11.48 1.51
CA LEU A 209 -16.60 -11.96 0.14
C LEU A 209 -17.40 -13.28 0.11
N LYS A 210 -18.08 -13.53 -1.01
CA LYS A 210 -18.92 -14.70 -1.26
C LYS A 210 -18.58 -15.30 -2.62
N PRO A 211 -18.62 -16.64 -2.75
CA PRO A 211 -18.50 -17.28 -4.05
C PRO A 211 -19.48 -16.71 -5.09
N GLY A 212 -19.00 -16.54 -6.33
CA GLY A 212 -19.74 -15.98 -7.47
C GLY A 212 -19.79 -14.45 -7.50
N GLN A 213 -19.22 -13.74 -6.53
CA GLN A 213 -19.08 -12.29 -6.60
C GLN A 213 -18.00 -11.90 -7.60
N LEU A 214 -18.21 -10.80 -8.31
CA LEU A 214 -17.18 -10.14 -9.11
C LEU A 214 -16.64 -8.94 -8.34
N VAL A 215 -15.32 -8.78 -8.37
CA VAL A 215 -14.64 -7.64 -7.76
C VAL A 215 -13.59 -7.09 -8.71
N CYS A 216 -13.44 -5.77 -8.77
CA CYS A 216 -12.36 -5.10 -9.47
C CYS A 216 -11.30 -4.69 -8.47
N ALA A 217 -10.07 -5.15 -8.66
CA ALA A 217 -8.98 -4.97 -7.71
C ALA A 217 -7.61 -5.17 -8.38
N ARG A 218 -6.54 -4.96 -7.62
CA ARG A 218 -5.18 -5.35 -8.00
C ARG A 218 -4.68 -6.46 -7.06
N VAL A 219 -4.41 -7.64 -7.62
CA VAL A 219 -3.87 -8.79 -6.87
C VAL A 219 -2.38 -8.91 -7.19
N VAL A 220 -1.52 -8.59 -6.23
CA VAL A 220 -0.07 -8.50 -6.43
C VAL A 220 0.70 -9.55 -5.64
N PRO A 221 1.94 -9.88 -6.04
CA PRO A 221 2.84 -10.66 -5.19
C PRO A 221 3.17 -9.92 -3.89
N ALA A 222 3.38 -10.70 -2.82
CA ALA A 222 3.66 -10.25 -1.46
C ALA A 222 4.73 -11.15 -0.80
N GLY A 223 5.85 -11.40 -1.50
CA GLY A 223 6.82 -12.42 -1.11
C GLY A 223 6.40 -13.81 -1.58
N ASP A 224 6.13 -14.72 -0.65
CA ASP A 224 5.65 -16.09 -0.94
C ASP A 224 4.12 -16.21 -1.00
N ALA A 225 3.41 -15.08 -0.85
CA ALA A 225 1.96 -14.98 -0.90
C ALA A 225 1.50 -13.95 -1.94
N MET A 226 0.18 -13.84 -2.12
CA MET A 226 -0.47 -12.75 -2.86
C MET A 226 -1.09 -11.74 -1.88
N ALA A 227 -1.35 -10.52 -2.33
CA ALA A 227 -2.04 -9.50 -1.56
C ALA A 227 -3.01 -8.69 -2.44
N TRP A 228 -4.05 -8.17 -1.78
CA TRP A 228 -4.88 -7.11 -2.34
C TRP A 228 -4.15 -5.79 -2.16
N LEU A 229 -4.04 -5.02 -3.23
CA LEU A 229 -3.58 -3.63 -3.17
C LEU A 229 -4.72 -2.66 -3.41
N GLY A 230 -4.68 -1.55 -2.67
CA GLY A 230 -5.61 -0.44 -2.87
C GLY A 230 -7.07 -0.80 -2.56
N GLY A 231 -7.94 -0.46 -3.51
CA GLY A 231 -9.39 -0.70 -3.43
C GLY A 231 -9.82 -2.07 -3.92
N LEU A 232 -10.88 -2.58 -3.31
CA LEU A 232 -11.58 -3.80 -3.72
C LEU A 232 -13.04 -3.43 -3.95
N GLU A 233 -13.39 -3.26 -5.21
CA GLU A 233 -14.69 -2.72 -5.63
C GLU A 233 -15.58 -3.85 -6.11
N ALA A 234 -16.84 -3.88 -5.66
CA ALA A 234 -17.79 -4.87 -6.15
C ALA A 234 -18.21 -4.51 -7.59
N VAL A 235 -18.35 -5.52 -8.45
CA VAL A 235 -18.77 -5.35 -9.84
C VAL A 235 -20.11 -6.06 -10.04
N ASP A 236 -21.08 -5.35 -10.61
CA ASP A 236 -22.33 -5.99 -11.05
C ASP A 236 -22.04 -6.90 -12.26
N PRO A 237 -22.56 -8.14 -12.30
CA PRO A 237 -22.41 -9.01 -13.46
C PRO A 237 -22.80 -8.38 -14.79
N ASP A 238 -23.76 -7.46 -14.82
CA ASP A 238 -24.22 -6.78 -16.04
C ASP A 238 -23.18 -5.76 -16.55
N ASP A 239 -22.33 -5.22 -15.66
CA ASP A 239 -21.30 -4.23 -15.99
C ASP A 239 -19.93 -4.87 -16.31
N ARG A 240 -19.79 -6.18 -16.09
CA ARG A 240 -18.51 -6.91 -16.21
C ARG A 240 -17.82 -6.66 -17.55
N ASP A 241 -18.52 -6.89 -18.65
CA ASP A 241 -17.91 -6.85 -19.99
C ASP A 241 -17.55 -5.42 -20.40
N ALA A 242 -18.33 -4.43 -19.94
CA ALA A 242 -18.02 -3.01 -20.14
C ALA A 242 -16.77 -2.59 -19.35
N LEU A 243 -16.66 -3.02 -18.09
CA LEU A 243 -15.49 -2.74 -17.26
C LEU A 243 -14.23 -3.42 -17.83
N ILE A 244 -14.32 -4.66 -18.32
CA ILE A 244 -13.19 -5.32 -18.99
C ILE A 244 -12.74 -4.51 -20.21
N ALA A 245 -13.69 -4.10 -21.07
CA ALA A 245 -13.37 -3.30 -22.25
C ALA A 245 -12.73 -1.94 -21.89
N LEU A 246 -13.16 -1.33 -20.78
CA LEU A 246 -12.53 -0.13 -20.23
C LEU A 246 -11.09 -0.42 -19.81
N LEU A 247 -10.84 -1.46 -19.00
CA LEU A 247 -9.51 -1.83 -18.54
C LEU A 247 -8.56 -2.20 -19.69
N ASP A 248 -9.06 -2.84 -20.74
CA ASP A 248 -8.29 -3.17 -21.95
C ASP A 248 -7.92 -1.94 -22.79
N SER A 249 -8.52 -0.78 -22.52
CA SER A 249 -8.21 0.49 -23.18
C SER A 249 -7.13 1.32 -22.47
N ASP A 250 -6.56 0.80 -21.37
CA ASP A 250 -5.60 1.48 -20.49
C ASP A 250 -6.11 2.88 -20.06
N PRO A 251 -7.21 2.93 -19.29
CA PRO A 251 -7.86 4.18 -18.93
C PRO A 251 -6.97 5.00 -18.00
N ASP A 252 -7.08 6.33 -18.09
CA ASP A 252 -6.49 7.18 -17.06
C ASP A 252 -7.24 7.04 -15.71
N ALA A 253 -6.59 7.48 -14.64
CA ALA A 253 -7.12 7.36 -13.29
C ALA A 253 -8.50 8.02 -13.10
N ALA A 254 -8.75 9.16 -13.74
CA ALA A 254 -10.01 9.89 -13.62
C ALA A 254 -11.16 9.15 -14.32
N THR A 255 -10.91 8.67 -15.53
CA THR A 255 -11.86 7.88 -16.33
C THR A 255 -12.21 6.58 -15.59
N LEU A 256 -11.21 5.86 -15.09
CA LEU A 256 -11.42 4.65 -14.32
C LEU A 256 -12.30 4.89 -13.09
N VAL A 257 -11.97 5.91 -12.29
CA VAL A 257 -12.71 6.21 -11.06
C VAL A 257 -14.12 6.70 -11.35
N ALA A 258 -14.34 7.50 -12.38
CA ALA A 258 -15.67 7.96 -12.76
C ALA A 258 -16.58 6.77 -13.11
N GLU A 259 -16.12 5.86 -13.98
CA GLU A 259 -16.88 4.68 -14.39
C GLU A 259 -17.16 3.72 -13.24
N MET A 260 -16.19 3.55 -12.32
CA MET A 260 -16.37 2.66 -11.16
C MET A 260 -17.18 3.29 -10.01
N SER A 261 -17.49 4.58 -10.10
CA SER A 261 -18.23 5.30 -9.05
C SER A 261 -19.72 5.44 -9.33
N GLY A 262 -20.12 5.39 -10.61
CA GLY A 262 -21.51 5.51 -11.06
C GLY A 262 -22.28 4.21 -11.01
#